data_AF-Q96WB3-F1
#
_entry.id   AF-Q96WB3-F1
#
_cell.length_a   1.000
_cell.length_b   1.000
_cell.length_c   1.000
_cell.angle_alpha   90.00
_cell.angle_beta   90.00
_cell.angle_gamma   90.00
#
_symmetry.space_group_name_H-M   'P 1'
#
loop_
_entity.id
_entity.type
_entity.pdbx_description
1 polymer ?
#
loop_
_entity_poly.entity_id
_entity_poly.type
_entity_poly.pdbx_seq_one_letter_code
_entity_poly.pdbx_strand_id
1 'polypeptide(L)' 'RIMLETAYHALEDAGVPISKCSGSDTSVYTGSFTNDYFSILKQDYRAEQRHGATGIAPSMLANRLSWFFNFKGTSMN' A
#
# COMPACT_ATOMS: atom_id res chain seq x y z
N ARG A 1 1.21 -0.54 -7.10
CA ARG A 1 2.35 0.23 -7.69
C ARG A 1 1.94 1.68 -7.86
N ILE A 2 0.98 1.99 -8.74
CA ILE A 2 0.46 3.35 -8.96
C ILE A 2 0.15 4.08 -7.64
N MET A 3 -0.49 3.40 -6.70
CA MET A 3 -0.83 3.99 -5.40
C MET A 3 0.36 4.55 -4.60
N LEU A 4 1.54 3.91 -4.65
CA LEU A 4 2.74 4.41 -3.97
C LEU A 4 3.29 5.66 -4.66
N GLU A 5 3.30 5.67 -5.98
CA GLU A 5 3.72 6.84 -6.78
C GLU A 5 2.76 8.01 -6.57
N THR A 6 1.45 7.76 -6.59
CA THR A 6 0.44 8.80 -6.34
C THR A 6 0.55 9.37 -4.93
N ALA A 7 0.76 8.54 -3.91
CA ALA A 7 0.96 9.03 -2.54
C ALA A 7 2.26 9.82 -2.40
N TYR A 8 3.33 9.40 -3.08
CA TYR A 8 4.59 10.12 -3.12
C TYR A 8 4.42 11.52 -3.71
N HIS A 9 3.80 11.61 -4.90
CA HIS A 9 3.53 12.89 -5.54
C HIS A 9 2.59 13.77 -4.73
N ALA A 10 1.58 13.21 -4.06
CA ALA A 10 0.70 13.96 -3.18
C ALA A 10 1.44 14.58 -1.98
N LEU A 11 2.42 13.87 -1.42
CA LEU A 11 3.26 14.40 -0.34
C LEU A 11 4.22 15.50 -0.84
N GLU A 12 4.81 15.33 -2.01
CA GLU A 12 5.65 16.36 -2.64
C GLU A 12 4.86 17.62 -2.97
N ASP A 13 3.66 17.50 -3.53
CA ASP A 13 2.76 18.62 -3.84
C ASP A 13 2.33 19.38 -2.57
N ALA A 14 2.12 18.66 -1.46
CA ALA A 14 1.87 19.25 -0.15
C ALA A 14 3.11 19.96 0.46
N GLY A 15 4.27 19.89 -0.20
CA GLY A 15 5.54 20.46 0.30
C GLY A 15 6.11 19.70 1.50
N VAL A 16 5.72 18.43 1.67
CA VAL A 16 6.09 17.62 2.82
C VAL A 16 7.07 16.52 2.41
N PRO A 17 8.38 16.70 2.64
CA PRO A 17 9.37 15.69 2.25
C PRO A 17 9.23 14.42 3.10
N ILE A 18 9.47 13.25 2.49
CA ILE A 18 9.46 11.92 3.17
C ILE A 18 10.27 11.94 4.46
N SER A 19 11.42 12.61 4.46
CA SER A 19 12.32 12.67 5.61
C SER A 19 11.70 13.35 6.83
N LYS A 20 10.70 14.22 6.65
CA LYS A 20 9.95 14.86 7.75
C LYS A 20 8.81 14.00 8.28
N CYS A 21 8.18 13.18 7.45
CA CYS A 21 7.06 12.34 7.87
C CYS A 21 7.47 10.91 8.26
N SER A 22 8.70 10.51 7.96
CA SER A 22 9.21 9.21 8.41
C SER A 22 9.28 9.19 9.94
N GLY A 23 8.49 8.30 10.56
CA GLY A 23 8.45 8.09 11.99
C GLY A 23 7.37 8.89 12.74
N SER A 24 6.50 9.63 12.04
CA SER A 24 5.36 10.32 12.66
C SER A 24 4.17 9.37 12.90
N ASP A 25 3.28 9.76 13.81
CA ASP A 25 2.00 9.07 14.10
C ASP A 25 0.95 9.32 13.01
N THR A 26 1.37 9.29 11.75
CA THR A 26 0.49 9.44 10.60
C THR A 26 -0.28 8.15 10.38
N SER A 27 -1.60 8.23 10.28
CA SER A 27 -2.45 7.09 9.95
C SER A 27 -2.70 7.01 8.45
N VAL A 28 -2.83 5.79 7.93
CA VAL A 28 -3.06 5.50 6.52
C VAL A 28 -4.40 4.79 6.39
N TYR A 29 -5.31 5.39 5.61
CA TYR A 29 -6.61 4.82 5.29
C TYR A 29 -6.73 4.64 3.79
N THR A 30 -7.09 3.45 3.33
CA THR A 30 -7.15 3.14 1.90
C THR A 30 -8.44 2.43 1.54
N GLY A 31 -9.30 3.03 0.73
CA GLY A 31 -10.48 2.33 0.19
C GLY A 31 -10.13 1.60 -1.11
N SER A 32 -10.41 0.31 -1.22
CA SER A 32 -10.44 -0.40 -2.50
C SER A 32 -11.64 -1.33 -2.56
N PHE A 33 -12.43 -1.18 -3.62
CA PHE A 33 -13.65 -1.95 -3.82
C PHE A 33 -13.42 -3.18 -4.72
N THR A 34 -12.49 -3.07 -5.68
CA THR A 34 -12.20 -4.13 -6.64
C THR A 34 -10.90 -4.83 -6.29
N ASN A 35 -10.93 -6.17 -6.30
CA ASN A 35 -9.75 -7.01 -6.09
C ASN A 35 -9.52 -7.94 -7.30
N ASP A 36 -9.69 -7.38 -8.49
CA ASP A 36 -9.68 -8.12 -9.76
C ASP A 36 -8.34 -8.82 -9.98
N TYR A 37 -7.25 -8.21 -9.52
CA TYR A 37 -5.91 -8.78 -9.58
C TYR A 37 -5.76 -10.05 -8.75
N PHE A 38 -6.41 -10.11 -7.58
CA PHE A 38 -6.45 -11.32 -6.76
C PHE A 38 -7.22 -12.45 -7.43
N SER A 39 -8.33 -12.11 -8.10
CA SER A 39 -9.12 -13.07 -8.88
C SER A 39 -8.34 -13.65 -10.06
N ILE A 40 -7.59 -12.81 -10.78
CA ILE A 40 -6.72 -13.25 -11.90
C ILE A 40 -5.60 -14.16 -11.40
N LEU A 41 -4.93 -13.81 -10.29
CA LEU A 41 -3.85 -14.63 -9.73
C LEU A 41 -4.34 -15.97 -9.15
N LYS A 42 -5.59 -16.04 -8.68
CA LYS A 42 -6.20 -17.31 -8.25
C LYS A 42 -6.58 -18.24 -9.39
N GLN A 43 -6.63 -17.75 -10.62
CA GLN A 43 -7.06 -18.54 -11.78
C GLN A 43 -6.02 -19.58 -12.19
N ASP A 44 -4.74 -19.36 -11.88
CA ASP A 44 -3.64 -20.29 -12.17
C ASP A 44 -2.92 -20.74 -10.90
N TYR A 45 -3.31 -21.91 -10.37
CA TYR A 45 -2.73 -22.50 -9.16
C TYR A 45 -1.22 -22.81 -9.29
N ARG A 46 -0.70 -23.00 -10.51
CA ARG A 46 0.72 -23.30 -10.73
C ARG A 46 1.60 -22.05 -10.80
N ALA A 47 1.01 -20.89 -11.07
CA ALA A 47 1.68 -19.60 -11.07
C ALA A 47 1.68 -18.92 -9.69
N GLU A 48 1.13 -19.57 -8.66
CA GLU A 48 1.04 -19.03 -7.31
C GLU A 48 2.45 -18.86 -6.70
N GLN A 49 3.01 -17.67 -6.85
CA GLN A 49 4.23 -17.31 -6.18
C GLN A 49 3.95 -17.23 -4.67
N ARG A 50 4.79 -17.85 -3.84
CA ARG A 50 4.67 -17.84 -2.37
C ARG A 50 4.58 -16.43 -1.76
N HIS A 51 5.01 -15.39 -2.49
CA HIS A 51 4.92 -13.98 -2.12
C HIS A 51 3.66 -13.26 -2.62
N GLY A 52 2.81 -13.93 -3.42
CA GLY A 52 1.55 -13.38 -3.93
C GLY A 52 0.57 -13.06 -2.80
N ALA A 53 0.44 -13.94 -1.81
CA ALA A 53 -0.45 -13.74 -0.67
C ALA A 53 -0.12 -12.44 0.10
N THR A 54 1.16 -12.12 0.26
CA THR A 54 1.62 -10.87 0.90
C THR A 54 1.62 -9.67 -0.05
N GLY A 55 1.52 -9.88 -1.36
CA GLY A 55 1.51 -8.80 -2.34
C GLY A 55 0.12 -8.26 -2.69
N ILE A 56 -0.91 -9.08 -2.55
CA ILE A 56 -2.24 -8.87 -3.19
C ILE A 56 -3.38 -8.83 -2.17
N ALA A 57 -3.12 -9.08 -0.89
CA ALA A 57 -4.15 -8.90 0.13
C ALA A 57 -4.60 -7.43 0.19
N PRO A 58 -5.91 -7.13 0.34
CA PRO A 58 -6.41 -5.75 0.32
C PRO A 58 -5.79 -4.90 1.44
N SER A 59 -5.59 -5.47 2.63
CA SER A 59 -4.88 -4.81 3.74
C SER A 59 -3.43 -4.42 3.43
N MET A 60 -2.79 -5.06 2.43
CA MET A 60 -1.43 -4.73 2.01
C MET A 60 -1.36 -3.40 1.25
N LEU A 61 -2.47 -2.86 0.76
CA LEU A 61 -2.47 -1.52 0.15
C LEU A 61 -2.11 -0.46 1.20
N ALA A 62 -2.81 -0.44 2.35
CA ALA A 62 -2.49 0.45 3.46
C ALA A 62 -1.15 0.12 4.11
N ASN A 63 -0.87 -1.17 4.36
CA ASN A 63 0.35 -1.58 5.05
C ASN A 63 1.62 -1.28 4.25
N ARG A 64 1.60 -1.38 2.90
CA ARG A 64 2.79 -1.06 2.09
C ARG A 64 3.08 0.44 2.07
N LEU A 65 2.04 1.26 2.09
CA LEU A 65 2.18 2.71 2.26
C LEU A 65 2.80 3.03 3.62
N SER A 66 2.20 2.51 4.69
CA SER A 66 2.70 2.71 6.05
C SER A 66 4.13 2.24 6.23
N TRP A 67 4.48 1.06 5.72
CA TRP A 67 5.83 0.50 5.78
C TRP A 67 6.84 1.32 4.96
N PHE A 68 6.50 1.75 3.75
CA PHE A 68 7.41 2.51 2.87
C PHE A 68 7.72 3.89 3.42
N PHE A 69 6.71 4.60 3.92
CA PHE A 69 6.87 5.94 4.49
C PHE A 69 7.21 5.93 5.99
N ASN A 70 7.31 4.75 6.61
CA ASN A 70 7.57 4.57 8.04
C ASN A 70 6.57 5.32 8.94
N PHE A 71 5.30 5.23 8.58
CA PHE A 71 4.20 5.80 9.37
C PHE A 71 3.87 4.89 10.54
N LYS A 72 3.79 5.43 11.76
CA LYS A 72 3.54 4.64 12.97
C LYS A 72 2.09 4.63 13.43
N GLY A 73 1.23 5.42 12.78
CA GLY A 73 -0.19 5.46 13.07
C GLY A 73 -0.95 4.24 12.52
N THR A 74 -2.25 4.21 12.80
CA THR A 74 -3.16 3.15 12.35
C THR A 74 -3.14 2.99 10.83
N SER A 75 -3.01 1.76 10.35
CA SER A 75 -3.13 1.43 8.92
C SER A 75 -4.37 0.58 8.70
N MET A 76 -5.33 1.10 7.93
CA MET A 76 -6.61 0.43 7.65
C MET A 76 -6.95 0.48 6.16
N ASN A 77 -7.44 -0.64 5.65
CA ASN A 77 -8.08 -0.74 4.34
C ASN A 77 -9.58 -0.95 4.53
#